data_AF-A0A8S8Z8T3-F1
#
_entry.id   AF-A0A8S8Z8T3-F1
#
_cell.length_a   1.000
_cell.length_b   1.000
_cell.length_c   1.000
_cell.angle_alpha   90.00
_cell.angle_beta   90.00
_cell.angle_gamma   90.00
#
_symmetry.space_group_name_H-M   'P 1'
#
loop_
_entity.id
_entity.type
_entity.pdbx_description
1 polymer ?
#
loop_
_entity_poly.entity_id
_entity_poly.type
_entity_poly.pdbx_seq_one_letter_code
_entity_poly.pdbx_strand_id
1 'polypeptide(L)'
;MARKEKKKSGLSIPDAPFRPGEESTFESWPWKPGDLDRPDPAKCEAEETSAHADGLVRVLGDDNKATGAWDPGLSADELRGGLEHMVRLRIFDDRMMKLQRTGKLSFYMRSFGEECVAIAQTMALEEQDWIFPTYRQPGAQFVRGRTWSA
;
A
#
# COMPACT_ATOMS: atom_id res chain seq x y z
N MET A 1 -3.22 38.85 -44.08
CA MET A 1 -3.44 37.40 -43.84
C MET A 1 -2.26 36.86 -43.02
N ALA A 2 -2.35 36.90 -41.69
CA ALA A 2 -1.28 36.38 -40.82
C ALA A 2 -1.36 34.86 -40.75
N ARG A 3 -0.28 34.18 -41.15
CA ARG A 3 -0.14 32.72 -41.14
C ARG A 3 -0.11 32.25 -39.69
N LYS A 4 -1.19 31.62 -39.21
CA LYS A 4 -1.25 30.96 -37.90
C LYS A 4 -0.13 29.91 -37.85
N GLU A 5 0.86 30.09 -36.98
CA GLU A 5 1.90 29.10 -36.75
C GLU A 5 1.27 27.81 -36.21
N LYS A 6 1.45 26.70 -36.94
CA LYS A 6 1.06 25.37 -36.46
C LYS A 6 2.02 24.98 -35.34
N LYS A 7 1.52 24.89 -34.10
CA LYS A 7 2.23 24.33 -32.95
C LYS A 7 2.73 22.93 -33.35
N LYS A 8 4.05 22.73 -33.39
CA LYS A 8 4.65 21.40 -33.67
C LYS A 8 4.19 20.42 -32.59
N SER A 9 3.57 19.31 -32.98
CA SER A 9 3.21 18.22 -32.08
C SER A 9 4.49 17.49 -31.64
N GLY A 10 5.05 17.86 -30.48
CA GLY A 10 6.15 17.13 -29.87
C GLY A 10 5.68 15.86 -29.15
N LEU A 11 6.56 14.87 -29.02
CA LEU A 11 6.34 13.70 -28.18
C LEU A 11 6.43 14.13 -26.71
N SER A 12 5.40 13.86 -25.91
CA SER A 12 5.44 14.04 -24.46
C SER A 12 5.99 12.77 -23.83
N ILE A 13 7.12 12.88 -23.12
CA ILE A 13 7.73 11.80 -22.36
C ILE A 13 7.59 12.19 -20.88
N PRO A 14 6.79 11.48 -20.07
CA PRO A 14 6.69 11.74 -18.64
C PRO A 14 8.06 11.54 -17.98
N ASP A 15 8.41 12.46 -17.07
CA ASP A 15 9.62 12.33 -16.27
C ASP A 15 9.30 12.35 -14.78
N ALA A 16 10.19 11.75 -13.98
CA ALA A 16 10.10 11.80 -12.53
C ALA A 16 10.24 13.25 -12.04
N PRO A 17 9.45 13.67 -11.03
CA PRO A 17 9.46 15.05 -10.56
C PRO A 17 10.78 15.46 -9.91
N PHE A 18 11.54 14.49 -9.35
CA PHE A 18 12.82 14.73 -8.71
C PHE A 18 13.87 13.69 -9.08
N ARG A 19 15.13 14.09 -9.13
CA ARG A 19 16.31 13.27 -9.45
C ARG A 19 17.26 13.14 -8.26
N PRO A 20 18.20 12.17 -8.29
CA PRO A 20 19.23 12.07 -7.26
C PRO A 20 20.00 13.38 -7.10
N GLY A 21 20.00 13.94 -5.88
CA GLY A 21 20.64 15.22 -5.56
C GLY A 21 19.68 16.41 -5.45
N GLU A 22 18.42 16.23 -5.85
CA GLU A 22 17.35 17.21 -5.66
C GLU A 22 16.61 16.96 -4.35
N GLU A 23 16.04 18.02 -3.78
CA GLU A 23 15.15 17.90 -2.63
C GLU A 23 13.78 17.38 -3.09
N SER A 24 13.33 16.27 -2.51
CA SER A 24 12.03 15.69 -2.84
C SER A 24 10.93 16.42 -2.08
N THR A 25 9.91 16.87 -2.81
CA THR A 25 8.70 17.44 -2.21
C THR A 25 7.48 16.69 -2.74
N PHE A 26 6.56 16.33 -1.86
CA PHE A 26 5.30 15.70 -2.25
C PHE A 26 4.20 16.75 -2.22
N GLU A 27 3.24 16.66 -3.14
CA GLU A 27 2.07 17.53 -3.10
C GLU A 27 1.34 17.37 -1.77
N SER A 28 0.81 18.47 -1.25
CA SER A 28 0.03 18.42 -0.01
C SER A 28 -1.22 17.57 -0.23
N TRP A 29 -1.36 16.50 0.54
CA TRP A 29 -2.57 15.68 0.49
C TRP A 29 -3.73 16.33 1.25
N PRO A 30 -4.87 16.63 0.58
CA PRO A 30 -5.98 17.34 1.21
C PRO A 30 -6.94 16.40 1.97
N TRP A 31 -6.79 15.08 1.85
CA TRP A 31 -7.79 14.12 2.33
C TRP A 31 -7.70 13.86 3.83
N LYS A 32 -8.86 13.91 4.47
CA LYS A 32 -9.08 13.66 5.88
C LYS A 32 -9.89 12.39 6.08
N PRO A 33 -9.77 11.74 7.26
CA PRO A 33 -10.68 10.66 7.61
C PRO A 33 -12.14 11.08 7.51
N GLY A 34 -12.96 10.23 6.89
CA GLY A 34 -14.40 10.48 6.72
C GLY A 34 -14.79 11.32 5.49
N ASP A 35 -13.83 11.81 4.69
CA ASP A 35 -14.13 12.53 3.43
C ASP A 35 -14.88 11.65 2.41
N LEU A 36 -14.64 10.34 2.44
CA LEU A 36 -15.32 9.34 1.64
C LEU A 36 -16.19 8.47 2.55
N ASP A 37 -17.45 8.31 2.18
CA ASP A 37 -18.38 7.41 2.84
C ASP A 37 -18.03 5.94 2.56
N ARG A 38 -18.63 5.04 3.34
CA ARG A 38 -18.47 3.60 3.18
C ARG A 38 -19.73 3.02 2.55
N PRO A 39 -19.73 2.75 1.23
CA PRO A 39 -20.90 2.18 0.57
C PRO A 39 -21.12 0.72 1.01
N ASP A 40 -22.35 0.22 0.82
CA ASP A 40 -22.69 -1.19 1.07
C ASP A 40 -22.06 -2.05 -0.05
N PRO A 41 -21.06 -2.90 0.26
CA PRO A 41 -20.34 -3.65 -0.77
C PRO A 41 -21.23 -4.64 -1.53
N ALA A 42 -22.39 -5.05 -0.99
CA ALA A 42 -23.30 -5.97 -1.65
C ALA A 42 -24.30 -5.29 -2.61
N LYS A 43 -24.43 -3.96 -2.53
CA LYS A 43 -25.46 -3.20 -3.27
C LYS A 43 -24.92 -2.00 -4.05
N CYS A 44 -23.68 -1.60 -3.78
CA CYS A 44 -23.05 -0.48 -4.44
C CYS A 44 -22.85 -0.77 -5.93
N GLU A 45 -23.23 0.18 -6.76
CA GLU A 45 -22.93 0.18 -8.19
C GLU A 45 -21.58 0.87 -8.45
N ALA A 46 -20.95 0.54 -9.59
CA ALA A 46 -19.63 1.07 -9.93
C ALA A 46 -19.61 2.62 -10.01
N GLU A 47 -20.68 3.21 -10.53
CA GLU A 47 -20.82 4.67 -10.67
C GLU A 47 -20.79 5.39 -9.32
N GLU A 48 -21.29 4.78 -8.25
CA GLU A 48 -21.32 5.33 -6.90
C GLU A 48 -19.92 5.42 -6.27
N THR A 49 -18.96 4.64 -6.77
CA THR A 49 -17.56 4.63 -6.30
C THR A 49 -16.64 5.57 -7.07
N SER A 50 -17.16 6.37 -8.00
CA SER A 50 -16.35 7.26 -8.84
C SER A 50 -15.49 8.22 -8.01
N ALA A 51 -16.04 8.76 -6.92
CA ALA A 51 -15.29 9.64 -6.02
C ALA A 51 -14.18 8.91 -5.26
N HIS A 52 -14.36 7.62 -4.94
CA HIS A 52 -13.36 6.80 -4.26
C HIS A 52 -12.15 6.48 -5.13
N ALA A 53 -12.33 6.46 -6.46
CA ALA A 53 -11.23 6.21 -7.41
C ALA A 53 -10.22 7.36 -7.47
N ASP A 54 -10.68 8.61 -7.30
CA ASP A 54 -9.85 9.82 -7.33
C ASP A 54 -9.51 10.36 -5.92
N GLY A 55 -10.11 9.78 -4.88
CA GLY A 55 -9.93 10.16 -3.49
C GLY A 55 -9.05 9.20 -2.69
N LEU A 56 -9.03 9.38 -1.36
CA LEU A 56 -8.31 8.52 -0.44
C LEU A 56 -9.18 8.08 0.73
N VAL A 57 -9.42 6.77 0.86
CA VAL A 57 -10.03 6.20 2.06
C VAL A 57 -8.98 6.20 3.17
N ARG A 58 -9.29 6.90 4.27
CA ARG A 58 -8.40 7.07 5.42
C ARG A 58 -9.19 6.94 6.71
N VAL A 59 -8.63 6.23 7.70
CA VAL A 59 -9.24 6.03 9.03
C VAL A 59 -8.48 6.78 10.13
N LEU A 60 -7.15 6.64 10.16
CA LEU A 60 -6.32 7.29 11.17
C LEU A 60 -6.04 8.75 10.80
N GLY A 61 -6.47 9.68 11.65
CA GLY A 61 -6.13 11.10 11.55
C GLY A 61 -4.70 11.42 11.97
N ASP A 62 -4.26 12.67 11.76
CA ASP A 62 -2.93 13.13 12.18
C ASP A 62 -2.77 13.18 13.72
N ASP A 63 -3.90 13.12 14.45
CA ASP A 63 -3.94 12.99 15.91
C ASP A 63 -3.89 11.51 16.38
N ASN A 64 -3.67 10.57 15.46
CA ASN A 64 -3.65 9.12 15.67
C ASN A 64 -4.97 8.53 16.17
N LYS A 65 -6.10 9.20 15.93
CA LYS A 65 -7.42 8.65 16.25
C LYS A 65 -8.10 8.06 15.02
N ALA A 66 -8.73 6.91 15.20
CA ALA A 66 -9.60 6.31 14.19
C ALA A 66 -10.94 7.07 14.14
N THR A 67 -11.36 7.46 12.95
CA THR A 67 -12.61 8.20 12.73
C THR A 67 -13.24 7.85 11.38
N GLY A 68 -14.54 8.13 11.24
CA GLY A 68 -15.31 7.91 10.01
C GLY A 68 -15.92 6.50 9.90
N ALA A 69 -16.76 6.32 8.88
CA ALA A 69 -17.51 5.07 8.66
C ALA A 69 -16.62 3.87 8.29
N TRP A 70 -15.38 4.13 7.88
CA TRP A 70 -14.39 3.12 7.53
C TRP A 70 -13.66 2.52 8.73
N ASP A 71 -13.84 3.04 9.95
CA ASP A 71 -13.29 2.42 11.15
C ASP A 71 -13.92 1.02 11.35
N PRO A 72 -13.13 -0.06 11.26
CA PRO A 72 -13.63 -1.42 11.42
C PRO A 72 -13.92 -1.79 12.88
N GLY A 73 -13.54 -0.96 13.85
CA GLY A 73 -13.75 -1.24 15.27
C GLY A 73 -12.93 -2.42 15.79
N LEU A 74 -11.74 -2.64 15.23
CA LEU A 74 -10.85 -3.74 15.61
C LEU A 74 -10.41 -3.61 17.06
N SER A 75 -10.31 -4.75 17.75
CA SER A 75 -9.77 -4.81 19.10
C SER A 75 -8.28 -4.47 19.12
N ALA A 76 -7.78 -4.04 20.28
CA ALA A 76 -6.36 -3.78 20.46
C ALA A 76 -5.49 -5.02 20.20
N ASP A 77 -6.02 -6.22 20.43
CA ASP A 77 -5.30 -7.47 20.24
C ASP A 77 -5.18 -7.85 18.75
N GLU A 78 -6.23 -7.62 17.95
CA GLU A 78 -6.16 -7.76 16.49
C GLU A 78 -5.14 -6.78 15.88
N LEU A 79 -5.17 -5.52 16.32
CA LEU A 79 -4.21 -4.50 15.89
C LEU A 79 -2.76 -4.87 16.26
N ARG A 80 -2.55 -5.40 17.47
CA ARG A 80 -1.23 -5.91 17.90
C ARG A 80 -0.79 -7.10 17.05
N GLY A 81 -1.68 -8.02 16.71
CA GLY A 81 -1.39 -9.14 15.82
C GLY A 81 -0.94 -8.66 14.43
N GLY A 82 -1.65 -7.70 13.85
CA GLY A 82 -1.25 -7.08 12.57
C GLY A 82 0.12 -6.39 12.66
N LEU A 83 0.37 -5.63 13.73
CA LEU A 83 1.67 -4.99 13.98
C LEU A 83 2.80 -6.02 14.11
N GLU A 84 2.55 -7.11 14.84
CA GLU A 84 3.51 -8.20 14.99
C GLU A 84 3.89 -8.82 13.64
N HIS A 85 2.92 -9.09 12.77
CA HIS A 85 3.18 -9.57 11.42
C HIS A 85 4.03 -8.58 10.61
N MET A 86 3.72 -7.28 10.68
CA MET A 86 4.48 -6.24 9.95
C MET A 86 5.93 -6.17 10.41
N VAL A 87 6.16 -6.22 11.72
CA VAL A 87 7.51 -6.20 12.31
C VAL A 87 8.28 -7.47 11.96
N ARG A 88 7.64 -8.64 12.04
CA ARG A 88 8.25 -9.92 11.64
C ARG A 88 8.69 -9.90 10.18
N LEU A 89 7.84 -9.40 9.28
CA LEU A 89 8.18 -9.26 7.87
C LEU A 89 9.39 -8.32 7.66
N ARG A 90 9.41 -7.17 8.32
CA ARG A 90 10.55 -6.23 8.23
C ARG A 90 11.86 -6.85 8.71
N ILE A 91 11.83 -7.57 9.83
CA ILE A 91 13.01 -8.29 10.36
C ILE A 91 13.48 -9.37 9.38
N PHE A 92 12.54 -10.09 8.76
CA PHE A 92 12.85 -11.10 7.75
C PHE A 92 13.51 -10.46 6.52
N ASP A 93 12.94 -9.39 5.97
CA ASP A 93 13.49 -8.64 4.83
C ASP A 93 14.93 -8.19 5.08
N ASP A 94 15.22 -7.68 6.27
CA ASP A 94 16.57 -7.25 6.65
C ASP A 94 17.57 -8.42 6.73
N ARG A 95 17.14 -9.58 7.24
CA ARG A 95 17.98 -10.79 7.31
C ARG A 95 18.27 -11.32 5.91
N MET A 96 17.26 -11.40 5.05
CA MET A 96 17.41 -11.92 3.69
C MET A 96 18.30 -11.02 2.83
N MET A 97 18.22 -9.70 3.01
CA MET A 97 19.17 -8.77 2.38
C MET A 97 20.60 -8.96 2.85
N LYS A 98 20.84 -9.23 4.13
CA LYS A 98 22.19 -9.55 4.63
C LYS A 98 22.71 -10.83 4.00
N LEU A 99 21.88 -11.87 3.92
CA LEU A 99 22.26 -13.14 3.27
C LEU A 99 22.61 -12.92 1.79
N GLN A 100 21.81 -12.13 1.08
CA GLN A 100 22.04 -11.79 -0.31
C GLN A 100 23.39 -11.07 -0.50
N ARG A 101 23.70 -10.08 0.35
CA ARG A 101 24.97 -9.36 0.31
C ARG A 101 26.19 -10.22 0.65
N THR A 102 26.00 -11.26 1.46
CA THR A 102 27.07 -12.24 1.78
C THR A 102 27.21 -13.36 0.75
N GLY A 103 26.43 -13.35 -0.33
CA GLY A 103 26.44 -14.39 -1.37
C GLY A 103 25.80 -15.71 -0.94
N LYS A 104 25.15 -15.76 0.23
CA LYS A 104 24.42 -16.95 0.72
C LYS A 104 23.04 -17.10 0.08
N LEU A 105 22.55 -16.05 -0.56
CA LEU A 105 21.30 -16.00 -1.30
C LEU A 105 21.55 -15.27 -2.63
N SER A 106 21.06 -15.82 -3.74
CA SER A 106 21.31 -15.25 -5.07
C SER A 106 20.55 -13.94 -5.30
N PHE A 107 19.26 -13.92 -4.97
CA PHE A 107 18.35 -12.81 -5.27
C PHE A 107 17.29 -12.67 -4.18
N TYR A 108 16.93 -11.42 -3.85
CA TYR A 108 15.86 -11.13 -2.91
C TYR A 108 15.28 -9.72 -3.15
N MET A 109 13.98 -9.55 -2.90
CA MET A 109 13.26 -8.28 -3.01
C MET A 109 12.59 -7.94 -1.69
N ARG A 110 12.72 -6.68 -1.27
CA ARG A 110 12.11 -6.17 -0.03
C ARG A 110 10.73 -5.56 -0.31
N SER A 111 9.93 -5.52 0.75
CA SER A 111 8.60 -4.92 0.83
C SER A 111 8.52 -3.78 1.87
N PHE A 112 9.66 -3.12 2.13
CA PHE A 112 9.77 -2.06 3.13
C PHE A 112 8.85 -0.87 2.81
N GLY A 113 7.99 -0.51 3.77
CA GLY A 113 6.98 0.55 3.62
C GLY A 113 5.64 0.05 3.08
N GLU A 114 5.58 -1.20 2.60
CA GLU A 114 4.39 -1.83 2.01
C GLU A 114 3.88 -3.00 2.87
N GLU A 115 4.44 -3.22 4.07
CA GLU A 115 4.18 -4.41 4.88
C GLU A 115 2.68 -4.57 5.22
N CYS A 116 2.03 -3.47 5.59
CA CYS A 116 0.64 -3.44 6.02
C CYS A 116 -0.31 -3.94 4.92
N VAL A 117 -0.03 -3.64 3.65
CA VAL A 117 -0.96 -3.87 2.53
C VAL A 117 -1.28 -5.36 2.40
N ALA A 118 -0.24 -6.19 2.28
CA ALA A 118 -0.43 -7.64 2.12
C ALA A 118 -0.95 -8.29 3.42
N ILE A 119 -0.50 -7.81 4.58
CA ILE A 119 -0.84 -8.40 5.88
C ILE A 119 -2.30 -8.13 6.22
N ALA A 120 -2.72 -6.87 6.21
CA ALA A 120 -4.08 -6.48 6.56
C ALA A 120 -5.11 -7.10 5.59
N GLN A 121 -4.81 -7.10 4.28
CA GLN A 121 -5.66 -7.77 3.30
C GLN A 121 -5.81 -9.27 3.62
N THR A 122 -4.71 -9.96 3.94
CA THR A 122 -4.76 -11.41 4.23
C THR A 122 -5.46 -11.70 5.55
N MET A 123 -5.33 -10.83 6.55
CA MET A 123 -6.04 -10.95 7.83
C MET A 123 -7.56 -10.79 7.68
N ALA A 124 -8.00 -10.01 6.70
CA ALA A 124 -9.42 -9.80 6.42
C ALA A 124 -10.06 -10.94 5.60
N LEU A 125 -9.26 -11.88 5.07
CA LEU A 125 -9.71 -12.98 4.22
C LEU A 125 -9.84 -14.30 4.99
N GLU A 126 -10.80 -15.13 4.61
CA GLU A 126 -10.96 -16.49 5.15
C GLU A 126 -9.84 -17.40 4.66
N GLU A 127 -9.52 -18.48 5.39
CA GLU A 127 -8.34 -19.32 5.12
C GLU A 127 -8.29 -19.89 3.70
N GLN A 128 -9.45 -20.26 3.17
CA GLN A 128 -9.61 -20.85 1.84
C GLN A 128 -9.59 -19.83 0.70
N ASP A 129 -9.58 -18.53 0.99
CA ASP A 129 -9.58 -17.50 -0.04
C ASP A 129 -8.24 -17.49 -0.79
N TRP A 130 -8.35 -17.49 -2.12
CA TRP A 130 -7.20 -17.48 -3.01
C TRP A 130 -6.62 -16.08 -3.10
N ILE A 131 -5.31 -15.99 -2.93
CA ILE A 131 -4.54 -14.74 -3.06
C ILE A 131 -3.59 -14.92 -4.24
N PHE A 132 -3.53 -13.91 -5.12
CA PHE A 132 -2.63 -13.87 -6.27
C PHE A 132 -1.56 -12.79 -6.04
N PRO A 133 -0.56 -13.03 -5.18
CA PRO A 133 0.41 -12.01 -4.77
C PRO A 133 1.49 -11.77 -5.82
N THR A 134 2.10 -10.58 -5.76
CA THR A 134 3.37 -10.29 -6.42
C THR A 134 4.56 -10.62 -5.50
N TYR A 135 5.79 -10.44 -5.99
CA TYR A 135 7.02 -10.63 -5.22
C TYR A 135 7.20 -9.65 -4.04
N ARG A 136 6.41 -8.56 -3.96
CA ARG A 136 6.42 -7.59 -2.85
C ARG A 136 5.39 -7.87 -1.76
N GLN A 137 4.64 -8.97 -1.86
CA GLN A 137 3.61 -9.31 -0.88
C GLN A 137 3.93 -10.60 -0.09
N PRO A 138 5.16 -10.79 0.42
CA PRO A 138 5.49 -11.98 1.21
C PRO A 138 4.70 -12.03 2.53
N GLY A 139 4.21 -10.89 3.03
CA GLY A 139 3.41 -10.77 4.26
C GLY A 139 2.19 -11.69 4.34
N ALA A 140 1.55 -11.99 3.20
CA ALA A 140 0.43 -12.93 3.16
C ALA A 140 0.81 -14.33 3.69
N GLN A 141 2.04 -14.78 3.43
CA GLN A 141 2.52 -16.08 3.89
C GLN A 141 2.71 -16.12 5.41
N PHE A 142 3.14 -15.00 6.00
CA PHE A 142 3.31 -14.88 7.45
C PHE A 142 1.98 -14.94 8.19
N VAL A 143 0.94 -14.32 7.63
CA VAL A 143 -0.42 -14.36 8.19
C VAL A 143 -1.00 -15.78 8.09
N ARG A 144 -0.78 -16.48 6.98
CA ARG A 144 -1.20 -17.90 6.78
C ARG A 144 -0.32 -18.92 7.52
N GLY A 145 0.38 -18.51 8.57
CA GLY A 145 1.12 -19.43 9.45
C GLY A 145 2.37 -20.06 8.86
N ARG A 146 2.91 -19.56 7.73
CA ARG A 146 4.17 -20.06 7.19
C ARG A 146 5.30 -19.69 8.15
N THR A 147 5.78 -20.67 8.90
CA THR A 147 7.01 -20.56 9.68
C THR A 147 8.21 -20.64 8.75
N TRP A 148 9.26 -19.86 9.02
CA TRP A 148 10.55 -20.09 8.39
C TRP A 148 11.40 -20.95 9.34
N SER A 149 11.80 -22.14 8.89
CA SER A 149 12.88 -22.89 9.52
C SER A 149 14.20 -22.32 9.01
N ALA A 150 15.00 -21.76 9.92
CA ALA A 150 16.38 -21.38 9.65
C ALA A 150 17.31 -22.60 9.71
#